data_AF-H6QBI0-F1
#
_entry.id   AF-H6QBI0-F1
#
_cell.length_a   1.000
_cell.length_b   1.000
_cell.length_c   1.000
_cell.angle_alpha   90.00
_cell.angle_beta   90.00
_cell.angle_gamma   90.00
#
_symmetry.space_group_name_H-M   'P 1'
#
loop_
_entity.id
_entity.type
_entity.pdbx_description
1 polymer ?
#
loop_
_entity_poly.entity_id
_entity_poly.type
_entity_poly.pdbx_seq_one_letter_code
_entity_poly.pdbx_strand_id
1 'polypeptide(L)' 'MYRVLVNRDQGRILVTGKDRDLKLLEEGWELVFESFEWDEAFDFALEIADEEIVEWYFDEEVKKRFAKGLSIAA' A
#
# COMPACT_ATOMS: atom_id res chain seq x y z
N MET A 1 5.39 -5.19 -6.73
CA MET A 1 5.88 -3.96 -6.09
C MET A 1 4.68 -3.32 -5.42
N TYR A 2 4.78 -3.00 -4.14
CA TYR A 2 3.78 -2.25 -3.39
C TYR A 2 4.20 -0.79 -3.32
N ARG A 3 3.21 0.08 -3.29
CA ARG A 3 3.37 1.52 -3.40
C ARG A 3 2.47 2.19 -2.38
N VAL A 4 2.95 3.29 -1.83
CA VAL A 4 2.17 4.16 -0.95
C VAL A 4 1.88 5.44 -1.72
N LEU A 5 0.60 5.66 -1.99
CA LEU A 5 0.09 6.83 -2.67
C LEU A 5 -0.63 7.71 -1.64
N VAL A 6 -0.39 9.02 -1.66
CA VAL A 6 -0.99 9.96 -0.72
C VAL A 6 -1.83 10.98 -1.48
N ASN A 7 -3.01 11.28 -0.98
CA ASN A 7 -3.80 12.43 -1.38
C ASN A 7 -4.11 13.26 -0.14
N ARG A 8 -3.33 14.33 0.05
CA ARG A 8 -3.45 15.22 1.21
C ARG A 8 -4.75 16.02 1.17
N ASP A 9 -5.21 16.40 -0.02
CA ASP A 9 -6.47 17.15 -0.20
C ASP A 9 -7.69 16.32 0.23
N GLN A 10 -7.63 15.01 0.05
CA GLN A 10 -8.68 14.07 0.46
C GLN A 10 -8.44 13.46 1.84
N GLY A 11 -7.27 13.68 2.45
CA GLY A 11 -6.87 13.04 3.72
C GLY A 11 -6.79 11.51 3.61
N ARG A 12 -6.23 10.99 2.50
CA ARG A 12 -6.20 9.54 2.21
C ARG A 12 -4.81 9.05 1.85
N ILE A 13 -4.51 7.83 2.27
CA ILE A 13 -3.30 7.10 1.91
C ILE A 13 -3.71 5.74 1.38
N LEU A 14 -3.20 5.34 0.21
CA LEU A 14 -3.47 4.05 -0.41
C LEU A 14 -2.19 3.22 -0.48
N VAL A 15 -2.23 2.03 0.10
CA VAL A 15 -1.21 1.00 -0.07
C VAL A 15 -1.69 0.02 -1.13
N THR A 16 -1.00 -0.05 -2.27
CA THR A 16 -1.41 -0.87 -3.41
C THR A 16 -0.24 -1.49 -4.15
N GLY A 17 -0.39 -2.76 -4.54
CA GLY A 17 0.50 -3.43 -5.48
C GLY A 17 -0.04 -3.48 -6.91
N LYS A 18 -1.17 -2.82 -7.17
CA LYS A 18 -1.88 -2.90 -8.45
C LYS A 18 -1.46 -1.76 -9.35
N ASP A 19 -0.88 -2.08 -10.51
CA ASP A 19 -0.41 -1.07 -11.46
C ASP A 19 -1.53 -0.18 -12.01
N ARG A 20 -2.78 -0.66 -12.01
CA ARG A 20 -3.95 0.15 -12.41
C ARG A 20 -4.15 1.40 -11.54
N ASP A 21 -3.64 1.41 -10.31
CA ASP A 21 -3.81 2.52 -9.37
C ASP A 21 -2.75 3.62 -9.61
N LEU A 22 -1.76 3.37 -10.47
CA LEU A 22 -0.80 4.41 -10.90
C LEU A 22 -1.47 5.57 -11.64
N LYS A 23 -2.66 5.34 -12.23
CA LYS A 23 -3.47 6.42 -12.83
C LYS A 23 -3.82 7.52 -11.82
N LEU A 24 -3.85 7.20 -10.51
CA LEU A 24 -4.15 8.18 -9.46
C LEU A 24 -3.10 9.28 -9.39
N LEU A 25 -1.88 9.02 -9.86
CA LEU A 25 -0.83 10.04 -9.98
C LEU A 25 -1.23 11.17 -10.94
N GLU A 26 -1.98 10.85 -12.00
CA GLU A 26 -2.53 11.83 -12.93
C GLU A 26 -3.73 12.59 -12.33
N GLU A 27 -4.33 12.04 -11.27
CA GLU A 27 -5.49 12.59 -10.55
C GLU A 27 -5.06 13.35 -9.27
N GLY A 28 -3.77 13.68 -9.13
CA GLY A 28 -3.26 14.50 -8.02
C GLY A 28 -2.83 13.72 -6.79
N TRP A 29 -2.69 12.41 -6.87
CA TRP A 29 -2.03 11.61 -5.81
C TRP A 29 -0.51 11.66 -5.96
N GLU A 30 0.19 11.52 -4.85
CA GLU A 30 1.66 11.52 -4.79
C GLU A 30 2.19 10.14 -4.42
N LEU A 31 3.15 9.62 -5.17
CA LEU A 31 3.90 8.42 -4.77
C LEU A 31 4.97 8.82 -3.75
N VAL A 32 4.86 8.30 -2.53
CA VAL A 32 5.78 8.64 -1.43
C VAL A 32 6.71 7.50 -1.04
N PHE A 33 6.36 6.26 -1.38
CA PHE A 33 7.16 5.08 -1.03
C PHE A 33 6.87 3.89 -1.95
N GLU A 34 7.89 3.06 -2.18
CA GLU A 34 7.79 1.78 -2.90
C GLU A 34 8.58 0.69 -2.16
N SER A 35 8.02 -0.51 -2.08
CA SER A 35 8.72 -1.70 -1.56
C SER A 35 8.25 -2.98 -2.26
N PHE A 36 9.12 -3.99 -2.32
CA PHE A 36 8.74 -5.35 -2.74
C PHE A 36 7.92 -6.08 -1.67
N GLU A 37 7.99 -5.63 -0.43
CA GLU A 37 7.27 -6.19 0.71
C GLU A 37 6.06 -5.33 1.08
N TRP A 38 4.91 -6.00 1.22
CA TRP A 38 3.65 -5.32 1.57
C TRP A 38 3.69 -4.80 3.00
N ASP A 39 4.24 -5.60 3.92
CA ASP A 39 4.39 -5.25 5.34
C ASP A 39 5.16 -3.91 5.47
N GLU A 40 6.26 -3.74 4.73
CA GLU A 40 7.05 -2.50 4.75
C GLU A 40 6.28 -1.29 4.19
N ALA A 41 5.56 -1.47 3.08
CA ALA A 41 4.76 -0.39 2.51
C ALA A 41 3.59 0.01 3.42
N PHE A 42 2.99 -0.95 4.11
CA PHE A 42 1.92 -0.70 5.06
C PHE A 42 2.42 -0.03 6.33
N ASP A 43 3.53 -0.50 6.89
CA ASP A 43 4.15 0.12 8.07
C ASP A 43 4.57 1.57 7.78
N PHE A 44 5.15 1.82 6.60
CA PHE A 44 5.46 3.19 6.16
C PHE A 44 4.20 4.06 6.09
N ALA A 45 3.11 3.54 5.50
CA ALA A 45 1.85 4.27 5.40
C ALA A 45 1.27 4.63 6.78
N LEU A 46 1.39 3.73 7.76
CA LEU A 46 0.98 3.99 9.14
C LEU A 46 1.88 5.01 9.84
N GLU A 47 3.18 5.03 9.54
CA GLU A 47 4.14 5.98 10.12
C GLU A 47 3.88 7.41 9.66
N ILE A 48 3.49 7.60 8.39
CA ILE A 48 3.24 8.93 7.84
C ILE A 48 1.80 9.43 8.01
N ALA A 49 0.88 8.55 8.42
CA ALA A 49 -0.51 8.91 8.68
C ALA A 49 -0.60 9.67 10.01
N ASP A 50 -1.20 10.86 9.99
CA ASP A 50 -1.52 11.62 11.20
C ASP A 50 -3.05 11.59 11.42
N GLU A 51 -3.80 12.21 10.52
CA GLU A 51 -5.28 12.20 10.53
C GLU A 51 -5.85 11.49 9.29
N GLU A 52 -5.00 11.05 8.36
CA GLU A 52 -5.39 10.44 7.11
C GLU A 52 -5.94 9.02 7.27
N ILE A 53 -6.88 8.65 6.39
CA ILE A 53 -7.40 7.29 6.30
C ILE A 53 -6.44 6.44 5.46
N VAL A 54 -5.86 5.41 6.07
CA VAL A 54 -5.05 4.40 5.38
C VAL A 54 -5.94 3.31 4.80
N GLU A 55 -5.87 3.13 3.49
CA GLU A 55 -6.64 2.17 2.71
C GLU A 55 -5.74 1.14 2.03
N TRP A 56 -6.24 -0.09 1.92
CA TRP A 56 -5.56 -1.17 1.21
C TRP A 56 -6.57 -2.16 0.63
N TYR A 57 -6.11 -2.97 -0.31
CA TYR A 57 -6.90 -4.10 -0.81
C TYR A 57 -6.70 -5.33 0.07
N PHE A 58 -7.77 -5.84 0.66
CA PHE A 58 -7.75 -7.06 1.49
C PHE A 58 -7.11 -8.25 0.77
N ASP A 59 -7.33 -8.40 -0.54
CA ASP A 59 -6.75 -9.51 -1.29
C ASP A 59 -5.21 -9.45 -1.37
N GLU A 60 -4.60 -8.27 -1.25
CA GLU A 60 -3.15 -8.10 -1.25
C GLU A 60 -2.53 -8.43 0.11
N GLU A 61 -3.16 -7.97 1.21
CA GLU A 61 -2.79 -8.35 2.58
C GLU A 61 -2.86 -9.88 2.74
N VAL A 62 -3.97 -10.48 2.30
CA VAL A 62 -4.23 -11.90 2.47
C VAL A 62 -3.33 -12.76 1.60
N LYS A 63 -3.15 -12.44 0.31
CA LYS A 63 -2.24 -13.21 -0.58
C LYS A 63 -0.82 -13.24 -0.04
N LYS A 64 -0.32 -12.15 0.55
CA LYS A 64 1.00 -12.12 1.19
C LYS A 64 1.07 -13.02 2.43
N ARG A 65 0.07 -12.95 3.32
CA ARG A 65 0.04 -13.85 4.50
C ARG A 65 -0.03 -15.33 4.12
N PHE A 66 -0.79 -15.68 3.09
CA PHE A 66 -0.84 -17.06 2.58
C PHE A 66 0.47 -17.50 1.91
N ALA A 67 1.12 -16.64 1.12
CA ALA A 67 2.43 -16.93 0.55
C ALA A 67 3.51 -17.12 1.64
N LYS A 68 3.48 -16.29 2.69
CA LYS A 68 4.36 -16.40 3.85
C LYS A 68 4.15 -17.73 4.59
N GLY A 69 2.89 -18.13 4.82
CA GLY A 69 2.54 -19.40 5.48
C GLY A 69 2.95 -20.65 4.69
N LEU A 70 2.84 -20.63 3.36
CA LEU A 70 3.31 -21.73 2.51
C LEU A 70 4.84 -21.85 2.50
N SER A 71 5.56 -20.74 2.63
CA SER A 71 7.03 -20.73 2.66
C SER A 71 7.65 -21.28 3.95
N ILE A 72 6.90 -21.41 5.06
CA ILE A 72 7.38 -22.00 6.32
C ILE A 72 7.09 -23.51 6.38
N ALA A 73 6.24 -24.01 5.48
CA ALA A 73 5.79 -25.40 5.46
C ALA A 73 6.50 -26.28 4.41
N ALA A 74 7.47 -25.73 3.66
CA ALA A 74 8.21 -26.40 2.57
C ALA A 74 9.66 -26.71 2.95
#